data_AF-A0A1I3M0Y6-F1
#
_entry.id   AF-A0A1I3M0Y6-F1
#
_cell.length_a   1.000
_cell.length_b   1.000
_cell.length_c   1.000
_cell.angle_alpha   90.00
_cell.angle_beta   90.00
_cell.angle_gamma   90.00
#
_symmetry.space_group_name_H-M   'P 1'
#
loop_
_entity.id
_entity.type
_entity.pdbx_description
1 polymer ?
#
loop_
_entity_poly.entity_id
_entity_poly.type
_entity_poly.pdbx_seq_one_letter_code
_entity_poly.pdbx_strand_id
1 'polypeptide(L)'
;MQAGPPPASPPPVVAQPSTVKGASATMTVAASDLRLVLTKARRAESAMVRHQVFLRYDVDRKVPDGVDQRAVQCGWRLRAYLQRSICFSSMTGLLGCTDPISEELPTGESGAADPGQDPATSACDLNFAPAREARDRVADAVKADAQARFDEDYALNVKPQLLASGVKITRPKS
;
A
#
# COMPACT_ATOMS: atom_id res chain seq x y z
N MET A 1 39.25 52.07 18.63
CA MET A 1 38.32 51.30 17.77
C MET A 1 38.76 49.85 17.80
N GLN A 2 37.92 48.95 18.33
CA GLN A 2 38.23 47.54 18.50
C GLN A 2 37.55 46.75 17.37
N ALA A 3 38.32 45.96 16.63
CA ALA A 3 37.79 45.12 15.56
C ALA A 3 37.02 43.93 16.16
N GLY A 4 35.77 43.73 15.73
CA GLY A 4 34.94 42.62 16.18
C GLY A 4 35.49 41.26 15.70
N PRO A 5 35.17 40.16 16.42
CA PRO A 5 35.63 38.83 16.07
C PRO A 5 35.10 38.38 14.69
N PRO A 6 35.84 37.55 13.94
CA PRO A 6 35.43 37.11 12.62
C PRO A 6 34.13 36.29 12.69
N PRO A 7 33.27 36.37 11.67
CA PRO A 7 32.01 35.61 11.65
C PRO A 7 32.28 34.11 11.67
N ALA A 8 31.51 33.39 12.50
CA ALA A 8 31.57 31.94 12.58
C ALA A 8 31.19 31.30 11.24
N SER A 9 31.99 30.34 10.78
CA SER A 9 31.72 29.56 9.57
C SER A 9 30.36 28.84 9.68
N PRO A 10 29.56 28.81 8.61
CA PRO A 10 28.32 28.04 8.61
C PRO A 10 28.61 26.55 8.81
N PRO A 11 27.73 25.81 9.51
CA PRO A 11 27.89 24.37 9.69
C PRO A 11 27.91 23.66 8.32
N PRO A 12 28.67 22.56 8.18
CA PRO A 12 28.68 21.81 6.94
C PRO A 12 27.25 21.32 6.64
N VAL A 13 26.76 21.65 5.44
CA VAL A 13 25.53 21.08 4.91
C VAL A 13 25.78 19.60 4.72
N VAL A 14 25.19 18.76 5.58
CA VAL A 14 25.22 17.31 5.40
C VAL A 14 24.44 17.02 4.12
N ALA A 15 25.16 16.68 3.04
CA ALA A 15 24.55 16.28 1.79
C ALA A 15 23.61 15.10 2.05
N GLN A 16 22.33 15.26 1.72
CA GLN A 16 21.38 14.16 1.82
C GLN A 16 21.73 13.14 0.73
N PRO A 17 21.90 11.85 1.07
CA PRO A 17 22.26 10.85 0.07
C PRO A 17 21.23 10.84 -1.06
N SER A 18 21.70 10.96 -2.29
CA SER A 18 20.86 10.90 -3.47
C SER A 18 20.27 9.48 -3.63
N THR A 19 18.94 9.39 -3.62
CA THR A 19 18.22 8.13 -3.83
C THR A 19 17.84 8.03 -5.30
N VAL A 20 18.39 7.06 -6.02
CA VAL A 20 17.98 6.76 -7.39
C VAL A 20 16.80 5.80 -7.30
N LYS A 21 15.63 6.28 -7.77
CA LYS A 21 14.42 5.47 -7.82
C LYS A 21 14.69 4.21 -8.63
N GLY A 22 14.54 3.05 -8.00
CA GLY A 22 14.76 1.76 -8.65
C GLY A 22 13.45 1.23 -9.23
N ALA A 23 13.07 0.02 -8.82
CA ALA A 23 11.88 -0.66 -9.30
C ALA A 23 10.71 -0.52 -8.32
N SER A 24 9.48 -0.48 -8.84
CA SER A 24 8.26 -0.41 -8.03
C SER A 24 7.20 -1.34 -8.61
N ALA A 25 6.45 -2.02 -7.75
CA ALA A 25 5.34 -2.89 -8.13
C ALA A 25 4.22 -2.86 -7.09
N THR A 26 3.03 -3.28 -7.54
CA THR A 26 1.92 -3.62 -6.65
C THR A 26 1.58 -5.10 -6.77
N MET A 27 1.15 -5.70 -5.66
CA MET A 27 0.79 -7.11 -5.58
C MET A 27 -0.46 -7.30 -4.73
N THR A 28 -1.52 -7.87 -5.30
CA THR A 28 -2.70 -8.27 -4.53
C THR A 28 -2.38 -9.47 -3.65
N VAL A 29 -2.66 -9.35 -2.35
CA VAL A 29 -2.42 -10.37 -1.33
C VAL A 29 -3.69 -11.17 -1.04
N ALA A 30 -4.81 -10.47 -0.95
CA ALA A 30 -6.11 -11.05 -0.66
C ALA A 30 -7.21 -10.22 -1.34
N ALA A 31 -8.30 -10.86 -1.72
CA ALA A 31 -9.48 -10.21 -2.26
C ALA A 31 -10.75 -10.94 -1.79
N SER A 32 -11.84 -10.19 -1.66
CA SER A 32 -13.15 -10.72 -1.28
C SER A 32 -14.25 -9.92 -1.97
N ASP A 33 -15.23 -10.64 -2.52
CA ASP A 33 -16.40 -10.06 -3.17
C ASP A 33 -17.65 -10.41 -2.33
N LEU A 34 -18.11 -9.46 -1.50
CA LEU A 34 -19.30 -9.62 -0.67
C LEU A 34 -20.55 -9.23 -1.46
N ARG A 35 -21.36 -10.23 -1.84
CA ARG A 35 -22.64 -10.01 -2.54
C ARG A 35 -23.73 -9.59 -1.57
N LEU A 36 -24.53 -8.61 -1.96
CA LEU A 36 -25.62 -8.02 -1.21
C LEU A 36 -26.85 -7.85 -2.10
N VAL A 37 -28.03 -7.88 -1.49
CA VAL A 37 -29.27 -7.41 -2.08
C VAL A 37 -29.74 -6.19 -1.31
N LEU A 38 -29.92 -5.09 -2.02
CA LEU A 38 -30.36 -3.80 -1.48
C LEU A 38 -31.82 -3.61 -1.85
N THR A 39 -32.68 -3.39 -0.86
CA THR A 39 -34.12 -3.19 -1.08
C THR A 39 -34.56 -1.80 -0.65
N LYS A 40 -35.19 -1.04 -1.54
CA LYS A 40 -35.78 0.28 -1.26
C LYS A 40 -37.11 0.41 -2.00
N ALA A 41 -38.15 0.89 -1.31
CA ALA A 41 -39.48 1.11 -1.88
C ALA A 41 -40.02 -0.08 -2.72
N ARG A 42 -39.85 -1.32 -2.21
CA ARG A 42 -40.22 -2.60 -2.87
C ARG A 42 -39.44 -2.97 -4.14
N ARG A 43 -38.42 -2.19 -4.52
CA ARG A 43 -37.45 -2.57 -5.56
C ARG A 43 -36.22 -3.16 -4.91
N ALA A 44 -35.68 -4.21 -5.52
CA ALA A 44 -34.46 -4.89 -5.10
C ALA A 44 -33.41 -4.75 -6.19
N GLU A 45 -32.18 -4.45 -5.78
CA GLU A 45 -31.01 -4.36 -6.63
C GLU A 45 -29.87 -5.22 -6.06
N SER A 46 -29.09 -5.84 -6.93
CA SER A 46 -27.90 -6.57 -6.52
C SER A 46 -26.73 -5.62 -6.40
N ALA A 47 -26.00 -5.72 -5.30
CA ALA A 47 -24.76 -5.00 -5.07
C ALA A 47 -23.64 -5.98 -4.68
N MET A 48 -22.39 -5.56 -4.89
CA MET A 48 -21.21 -6.31 -4.53
C MET A 48 -20.18 -5.35 -3.95
N VAL A 49 -19.76 -5.62 -2.71
CA VAL A 49 -18.66 -4.89 -2.09
C VAL A 49 -17.40 -5.68 -2.39
N ARG A 50 -16.50 -5.08 -3.16
CA ARG A 50 -15.21 -5.66 -3.51
C ARG A 50 -14.16 -5.10 -2.59
N HIS A 51 -13.56 -5.95 -1.79
CA HIS A 51 -12.41 -5.64 -0.97
C HIS A 51 -11.17 -6.30 -1.55
N GLN A 52 -10.04 -5.60 -1.48
CA GLN A 52 -8.74 -6.18 -1.74
C GLN A 52 -7.71 -5.62 -0.79
N VAL A 53 -6.76 -6.45 -0.39
CA VAL A 53 -5.51 -5.98 0.22
C VAL A 53 -4.40 -6.14 -0.80
N PHE A 54 -3.63 -5.08 -1.02
CA PHE A 54 -2.46 -5.12 -1.88
C PHE A 54 -1.25 -4.51 -1.19
N LEU A 55 -0.06 -4.96 -1.58
CA LEU A 55 1.20 -4.34 -1.20
C LEU A 55 1.67 -3.42 -2.32
N ARG A 56 2.19 -2.26 -1.95
CA ARG A 56 3.10 -1.47 -2.77
C ARG A 56 4.51 -1.72 -2.30
N TYR A 57 5.38 -2.09 -3.24
CA TYR A 57 6.75 -2.47 -3.00
C TYR A 57 7.66 -1.62 -3.87
N ASP A 58 8.52 -0.85 -3.23
CA ASP A 58 9.54 -0.02 -3.86
C ASP A 58 10.93 -0.60 -3.47
N VAL A 59 11.82 -0.79 -4.44
CA VAL A 59 13.24 -1.09 -4.24
C VAL A 59 14.04 0.02 -4.88
N ASP A 60 14.82 0.74 -4.09
CA ASP A 60 15.57 1.90 -4.52
C ASP A 60 17.05 1.69 -4.30
N ARG A 61 17.85 2.37 -5.12
CA ARG A 61 19.30 2.38 -4.97
C ARG A 61 19.69 3.64 -4.19
N LYS A 62 20.26 3.47 -3.00
CA LYS A 62 20.86 4.56 -2.23
C LYS A 62 22.28 4.76 -2.72
N VAL A 63 22.56 5.96 -3.23
CA VAL A 63 23.91 6.37 -3.65
C VAL A 63 24.41 7.37 -2.61
N PRO A 64 25.45 7.03 -1.82
CA PRO A 64 26.08 8.02 -0.95
C PRO A 64 26.75 9.10 -1.81
N ASP A 65 26.46 10.37 -1.55
CA ASP A 65 27.08 11.47 -2.30
C ASP A 65 28.60 11.50 -2.06
N GLY A 66 29.38 11.52 -3.15
CA GLY A 66 30.84 11.71 -3.10
C GLY A 66 31.69 10.46 -2.85
N VAL A 67 31.13 9.25 -2.88
CA VAL A 67 31.86 7.99 -2.60
C VAL A 67 31.79 7.02 -3.79
N ASP A 68 32.86 6.23 -3.93
CA ASP A 68 33.06 5.12 -4.88
C ASP A 68 31.76 4.31 -5.12
N GLN A 69 31.42 4.01 -6.39
CA GLN A 69 30.19 3.28 -6.78
C GLN A 69 30.06 1.89 -6.13
N ARG A 70 31.11 1.44 -5.43
CA ARG A 70 31.19 0.23 -4.61
C ARG A 70 30.43 0.33 -3.27
N ALA A 71 29.98 1.53 -2.86
CA ALA A 71 29.22 1.77 -1.63
C ALA A 71 27.69 1.88 -1.84
N VAL A 72 27.21 1.50 -3.02
CA VAL A 72 25.79 1.49 -3.37
C VAL A 72 25.03 0.48 -2.51
N GLN A 73 23.91 0.90 -1.91
CA GLN A 73 23.05 0.05 -1.09
C GLN A 73 21.65 -0.06 -1.71
N CYS A 74 21.12 -1.28 -1.84
CA CYS A 74 19.70 -1.45 -2.13
C CYS A 74 18.86 -1.23 -0.86
N GLY A 75 17.91 -0.31 -0.95
CA GLY A 75 16.86 -0.10 0.05
C GLY A 75 15.53 -0.62 -0.45
N TRP A 76 14.64 -1.00 0.46
CA TRP A 76 13.27 -1.37 0.13
C TRP A 76 12.26 -0.70 1.05
N ARG A 77 11.04 -0.53 0.52
CA ARG A 77 9.88 -0.07 1.27
C ARG A 77 8.63 -0.84 0.81
N LEU A 78 7.96 -1.44 1.77
CA LEU A 78 6.74 -2.22 1.63
C LEU A 78 5.63 -1.54 2.43
N ARG A 79 4.51 -1.24 1.77
CA ARG A 79 3.31 -0.67 2.39
C ARG A 79 2.09 -1.47 1.98
N ALA A 80 1.29 -1.90 2.94
CA ALA A 80 0.03 -2.58 2.67
C ALA A 80 -1.12 -1.58 2.59
N TYR A 81 -2.11 -1.86 1.74
CA TYR A 81 -3.28 -1.04 1.54
C TYR A 81 -4.54 -1.90 1.49
N LEU A 82 -5.57 -1.51 2.23
CA LEU A 82 -6.92 -2.01 2.04
C LEU A 82 -7.62 -1.13 1.02
N GLN A 83 -8.20 -1.72 -0.01
CA GLN A 83 -8.99 -1.01 -1.01
C GLN A 83 -10.39 -1.59 -1.08
N ARG A 84 -11.38 -0.70 -1.16
CA ARG A 84 -12.79 -1.05 -1.36
C ARG A 84 -13.37 -0.38 -2.60
N SER A 85 -14.31 -1.06 -3.25
CA SER A 85 -15.22 -0.47 -4.24
C SER A 85 -16.59 -1.12 -4.11
N ILE A 86 -17.65 -0.36 -4.35
CA ILE A 86 -19.02 -0.88 -4.31
C ILE A 86 -19.54 -0.92 -5.74
N CYS A 87 -19.96 -2.10 -6.18
CA CYS A 87 -20.54 -2.31 -7.49
C CYS A 87 -22.04 -2.57 -7.39
N PHE A 88 -22.81 -2.02 -8.32
CA PHE A 88 -24.25 -2.21 -8.45
C PHE A 88 -24.53 -2.83 -9.81
N SER A 89 -25.35 -3.86 -9.83
CA SER A 89 -25.88 -4.44 -11.07
C SER A 89 -27.24 -3.82 -11.34
N SER A 90 -27.36 -3.11 -12.47
CA SER A 90 -28.64 -2.60 -12.93
C SER A 90 -29.60 -3.74 -13.29
N MET A 91 -30.90 -3.42 -13.39
CA MET A 91 -31.90 -4.36 -13.90
C MET A 91 -31.62 -4.87 -15.32
N THR A 92 -30.85 -4.13 -16.13
CA THR A 92 -30.44 -4.52 -17.48
C THR A 92 -29.15 -5.34 -17.53
N GLY A 93 -28.57 -5.67 -16.36
CA GLY A 93 -27.35 -6.46 -16.25
C GLY A 93 -26.05 -5.66 -16.41
N LEU A 94 -26.12 -4.33 -16.46
CA LEU A 94 -24.93 -3.48 -16.49
C LEU A 94 -24.36 -3.35 -15.07
N LEU A 95 -23.05 -3.55 -14.95
CA LEU A 95 -22.31 -3.38 -13.69
C LEU A 95 -21.67 -2.00 -13.66
N GLY A 96 -21.97 -1.21 -12.62
CA GLY A 96 -21.28 0.06 -12.34
C GLY A 96 -20.64 0.02 -10.96
N CYS A 97 -19.37 0.40 -10.85
CA CYS A 97 -18.65 0.44 -9.58
C CYS A 97 -18.29 1.88 -9.21
N THR A 98 -18.26 2.16 -7.90
CA THR A 98 -17.64 3.39 -7.39
C THR A 98 -16.14 3.39 -7.67
N ASP A 99 -15.54 4.58 -7.65
CA ASP A 99 -14.08 4.69 -7.61
C ASP A 99 -13.51 3.90 -6.42
N PRO A 100 -12.35 3.25 -6.59
CA PRO A 100 -11.70 2.55 -5.50
C PRO A 100 -11.21 3.53 -4.44
N ILE A 101 -11.50 3.22 -3.18
CA ILE A 101 -10.98 3.96 -2.03
C ILE A 101 -9.93 3.09 -1.35
N SER A 102 -8.71 3.60 -1.25
CA SER A 102 -7.57 2.91 -0.64
C SER A 102 -7.18 3.57 0.68
N GLU A 103 -6.93 2.75 1.70
CA GLU A 103 -6.44 3.14 3.01
C GLU A 103 -5.13 2.39 3.30
N GLU A 104 -4.12 3.11 3.77
CA GLU A 104 -2.85 2.50 4.16
C GLU A 104 -3.01 1.74 5.47
N LEU A 105 -2.58 0.48 5.47
CA LEU A 105 -2.58 -0.36 6.67
C LEU A 105 -1.31 -0.09 7.49
N PRO A 106 -1.35 -0.28 8.83
CA PRO A 106 -0.17 -0.11 9.68
C PRO A 106 0.92 -1.17 9.40
N THR A 107 0.59 -2.24 8.68
CA THR A 107 1.53 -3.30 8.33
C THR A 107 2.37 -2.89 7.13
N GLY A 108 3.68 -2.79 7.35
CA GLY A 108 4.66 -2.48 6.33
C GLY A 108 6.06 -2.78 6.85
N GLU A 109 7.03 -2.74 5.96
CA GLU A 109 8.44 -2.96 6.31
C GLU A 109 9.31 -2.01 5.47
N SER A 110 10.37 -1.47 6.05
CA SER A 110 11.39 -0.74 5.30
C SER A 110 12.75 -1.20 5.78
N GLY A 111 13.70 -1.32 4.85
CA GLY A 111 15.04 -1.79 5.17
C GLY A 111 16.05 -1.37 4.11
N ALA A 112 17.30 -1.69 4.39
CA ALA A 112 18.40 -1.52 3.46
C ALA A 112 19.42 -2.62 3.67
N ALA A 113 20.13 -2.98 2.60
CA ALA A 113 21.27 -3.87 2.66
C ALA A 113 22.41 -3.25 3.47
N ASP A 114 23.14 -4.08 4.22
CA ASP A 114 24.33 -3.61 4.92
C ASP A 114 25.41 -3.16 3.92
N PRO A 115 26.19 -2.11 4.24
CA PRO A 115 27.28 -1.67 3.38
C PRO A 115 28.26 -2.82 3.09
N GLY A 116 28.52 -3.08 1.79
CA GLY A 116 29.47 -4.09 1.35
C GLY A 116 28.95 -5.53 1.30
N GLN A 117 27.70 -5.78 1.70
CA GLN A 117 27.03 -7.08 1.48
C GLN A 117 26.42 -7.22 0.09
N ASP A 118 26.30 -6.11 -0.65
CA ASP A 118 25.77 -6.13 -2.01
C ASP A 118 26.93 -6.31 -3.01
N PRO A 119 26.95 -7.39 -3.82
CA PRO A 119 27.84 -7.45 -4.96
C PRO A 119 27.62 -6.21 -5.82
N ALA A 120 28.68 -5.55 -6.28
CA ALA A 120 28.59 -4.38 -7.17
C ALA A 120 27.77 -4.63 -8.46
N THR A 121 27.42 -5.88 -8.73
CA THR A 121 26.63 -6.38 -9.86
C THR A 121 25.15 -6.65 -9.54
N SER A 122 24.70 -6.56 -8.29
CA SER A 122 23.27 -6.74 -7.97
C SER A 122 22.43 -5.60 -8.55
N ALA A 123 21.40 -5.98 -9.30
CA ALA A 123 20.34 -5.05 -9.65
C ALA A 123 19.50 -4.80 -8.38
N CYS A 124 19.42 -3.54 -7.94
CA CYS A 124 18.43 -3.12 -6.93
C CYS A 124 17.04 -3.13 -7.56
N ASP A 125 16.55 -4.33 -7.88
CA ASP A 125 15.29 -4.59 -8.54
C ASP A 125 14.35 -5.38 -7.61
N LEU A 126 13.16 -5.71 -8.13
CA LEU A 126 12.12 -6.38 -7.34
C LEU A 126 12.52 -7.79 -6.88
N ASN A 127 13.56 -8.40 -7.47
CA ASN A 127 14.07 -9.73 -7.15
C ASN A 127 15.23 -9.71 -6.15
N PHE A 128 15.66 -8.54 -5.67
CA PHE A 128 16.65 -8.43 -4.60
C PHE A 128 16.23 -9.25 -3.38
N ALA A 129 17.05 -10.24 -3.00
CA ALA A 129 16.62 -11.31 -2.10
C ALA A 129 16.12 -10.81 -0.72
N PRO A 130 16.81 -9.92 0.01
CA PRO A 130 16.31 -9.38 1.28
C PRO A 130 14.96 -8.69 1.15
N ALA A 131 14.75 -7.96 0.06
CA ALA A 131 13.53 -7.22 -0.19
C ALA A 131 12.37 -8.13 -0.62
N ARG A 132 12.66 -9.24 -1.33
CA ARG A 132 11.69 -10.31 -1.62
C ARG A 132 11.27 -11.06 -0.35
N GLU A 133 12.22 -11.40 0.52
CA GLU A 133 11.93 -12.07 1.79
C GLU A 133 11.07 -11.18 2.70
N ALA A 134 11.38 -9.89 2.76
CA ALA A 134 10.56 -8.88 3.43
C ALA A 134 9.13 -8.83 2.84
N ARG A 135 9.01 -8.83 1.52
CA ARG A 135 7.70 -8.84 0.84
C ARG A 135 6.89 -10.06 1.26
N ASP A 136 7.48 -11.24 1.27
CA ASP A 136 6.79 -12.49 1.59
C ASP A 136 6.31 -12.50 3.05
N ARG A 137 7.16 -12.06 4.00
CA ARG A 137 6.76 -11.89 5.41
C ARG A 137 5.59 -10.93 5.58
N VAL A 138 5.66 -9.75 4.94
CA VAL A 138 4.61 -8.74 5.02
C VAL A 138 3.33 -9.25 4.36
N ALA A 139 3.42 -9.94 3.23
CA ALA A 139 2.28 -10.54 2.55
C ALA A 139 1.58 -11.57 3.43
N ASP A 140 2.33 -12.47 4.07
CA ASP A 140 1.76 -13.49 4.95
C ASP A 140 1.08 -12.87 6.18
N ALA A 141 1.73 -11.89 6.83
CA ALA A 141 1.16 -11.18 7.97
C ALA A 141 -0.16 -10.49 7.62
N VAL A 142 -0.19 -9.80 6.47
CA VAL A 142 -1.39 -9.09 6.01
C VAL A 142 -2.49 -10.05 5.56
N LYS A 143 -2.13 -11.16 4.92
CA LYS A 143 -3.07 -12.18 4.47
C LYS A 143 -3.80 -12.85 5.64
N ALA A 144 -3.09 -13.11 6.74
CA ALA A 144 -3.66 -13.72 7.94
C ALA A 144 -4.84 -12.91 8.50
N ASP A 145 -4.75 -11.57 8.46
CA ASP A 145 -5.76 -10.67 9.02
C ASP A 145 -6.76 -10.13 7.98
N ALA A 146 -6.58 -10.45 6.68
CA ALA A 146 -7.30 -9.79 5.60
C ALA A 146 -8.83 -9.89 5.73
N GLN A 147 -9.35 -11.07 6.07
CA GLN A 147 -10.79 -11.27 6.20
C GLN A 147 -11.39 -10.45 7.35
N ALA A 148 -10.70 -10.40 8.50
CA ALA A 148 -11.15 -9.59 9.64
C ALA A 148 -11.21 -8.10 9.27
N ARG A 149 -10.24 -7.60 8.50
CA ARG A 149 -10.22 -6.22 7.98
C ARG A 149 -11.36 -5.95 7.00
N PHE A 150 -11.71 -6.92 6.15
CA PHE A 150 -12.85 -6.79 5.23
C PHE A 150 -14.18 -6.70 6.00
N ASP A 151 -14.36 -7.56 7.01
CA ASP A 151 -15.56 -7.56 7.84
C ASP A 151 -15.68 -6.26 8.67
N GLU A 152 -14.57 -5.77 9.20
CA GLU A 152 -14.49 -4.50 9.93
C GLU A 152 -14.81 -3.31 9.02
N ASP A 153 -14.16 -3.17 7.85
CA ASP A 153 -14.45 -2.09 6.90
C ASP A 153 -15.90 -2.14 6.41
N TYR A 154 -16.44 -3.34 6.17
CA TYR A 154 -17.86 -3.47 5.85
C TYR A 154 -18.75 -2.95 6.99
N ALA A 155 -18.45 -3.31 8.24
CA ALA A 155 -19.26 -2.92 9.39
C ALA A 155 -19.19 -1.41 9.67
N LEU A 156 -18.00 -0.81 9.56
CA LEU A 156 -17.75 0.58 9.94
C LEU A 156 -17.97 1.58 8.80
N ASN A 157 -17.61 1.23 7.57
CA ASN A 157 -17.60 2.17 6.45
C ASN A 157 -18.72 1.89 5.45
N VAL A 158 -18.94 0.64 5.05
CA VAL A 158 -19.85 0.32 3.95
C VAL A 158 -21.30 0.23 4.40
N LYS A 159 -21.59 -0.61 5.40
CA LYS A 159 -22.94 -0.86 5.88
C LYS A 159 -23.63 0.44 6.34
N PRO A 160 -22.99 1.35 7.12
CA PRO A 160 -23.63 2.59 7.52
C PRO A 160 -23.96 3.50 6.34
N GLN A 161 -23.08 3.62 5.34
CA GLN A 161 -23.33 4.41 4.13
C GLN A 161 -24.53 3.89 3.33
N LEU A 162 -24.64 2.58 3.17
CA LEU A 162 -25.79 1.96 2.52
C LEU A 162 -27.07 2.20 3.33
N LEU A 163 -27.06 1.95 4.64
CA LEU A 163 -28.24 2.17 5.50
C LEU A 163 -28.69 3.64 5.50
N ALA A 164 -27.77 4.61 5.48
CA ALA A 164 -28.08 6.03 5.39
C ALA A 164 -28.85 6.39 4.10
N SER A 165 -28.71 5.58 3.04
CA SER A 165 -29.47 5.73 1.79
C SER A 165 -30.90 5.16 1.87
N GLY A 166 -31.31 4.63 3.04
CA GLY A 166 -32.64 4.09 3.30
C GLY A 166 -32.89 2.70 2.69
N VAL A 167 -31.84 1.96 2.33
CA VAL A 167 -31.96 0.58 1.83
C VAL A 167 -31.98 -0.42 2.99
N LYS A 168 -32.74 -1.50 2.83
CA LYS A 168 -32.56 -2.72 3.61
C LYS A 168 -31.51 -3.60 2.94
N ILE A 169 -30.62 -4.19 3.73
CA ILE A 169 -29.51 -4.99 3.24
C ILE A 169 -29.76 -6.45 3.63
N THR A 170 -29.71 -7.35 2.66
CA THR A 170 -29.71 -8.80 2.90
C THR A 170 -28.56 -9.46 2.15
N ARG A 171 -28.05 -10.58 2.69
CA ARG A 171 -27.12 -11.44 1.93
C ARG A 171 -27.96 -12.40 1.08
N PRO A 172 -27.61 -12.62 -0.20
CA PRO A 172 -28.29 -13.63 -1.00
C PRO A 172 -28.17 -14.99 -0.32
N LYS A 173 -29.24 -15.80 -0.38
CA LYS A 173 -29.16 -17.20 0.06
C LYS A 173 -28.25 -17.92 -0.92
N SER A 174 -27.23 -18.60 -0.38
CA SER A 174 -26.36 -19.50 -1.15
C SER A 174 -27.14 -20.67 -1.71
#